data_AF-A0A5N6Q5N4-F1
#
_entry.id   AF-A0A5N6Q5N4-F1
#
_cell.length_a   1.000
_cell.length_b   1.000
_cell.length_c   1.000
_cell.angle_alpha   90.00
_cell.angle_beta   90.00
_cell.angle_gamma   90.00
#
_symmetry.space_group_name_H-M   'P 1'
#
loop_
_entity.id
_entity.type
_entity.pdbx_description
1 polymer ?
#
loop_
_entity_poly.entity_id
_entity_poly.type
_entity_poly.pdbx_seq_one_letter_code
_entity_poly.pdbx_strand_id
1 'polypeptide(L)'
;MLVKVNVKANECSTQVSMEEFAILLARHFTSVYLQVTAAIIKIVEKPWERISIDGQPHDHGYKLGSERHITEVISMKNGALRVTSGVEGLALLKTRQPGFECFMRDQNTILPETRERMLATEVSASWRYQFESLSSINNQPLLFTEKHLDVKRVLINTFFGPPKEGVYSPSVQATLYHMAKAVLASYIQCVLLMYMDSLKMMCACNRRTTRLN
;
A
#
# COMPACT_ATOMS: atom_id res chain seq x y z
N MET A 1 -19.86 11.38 17.20
CA MET A 1 -18.56 11.11 16.56
C MET A 1 -18.41 11.86 15.24
N LEU A 2 -19.28 11.63 14.23
CA LEU A 2 -19.24 12.31 12.91
C LEU A 2 -19.16 13.85 12.97
N VAL A 3 -19.97 14.51 13.82
CA VAL A 3 -19.92 15.97 13.98
C VAL A 3 -18.55 16.47 14.44
N LYS A 4 -17.86 15.72 15.32
CA LYS A 4 -16.53 16.09 15.82
C LYS A 4 -15.44 15.89 14.77
N VAL A 5 -15.57 14.86 13.94
CA VAL A 5 -14.67 14.64 12.79
C VAL A 5 -14.77 15.81 11.81
N ASN A 6 -15.99 16.25 11.45
CA ASN A 6 -16.18 17.38 10.55
C ASN A 6 -15.66 18.70 11.11
N VAL A 7 -15.91 18.98 12.40
CA VAL A 7 -15.36 20.17 13.04
C VAL A 7 -13.83 20.13 13.00
N LYS A 8 -13.22 18.98 13.34
CA LYS A 8 -11.76 18.87 13.34
C LYS A 8 -11.15 18.97 11.94
N ALA A 9 -11.84 18.46 10.92
CA ALA A 9 -11.44 18.61 9.53
C ALA A 9 -11.51 20.09 9.08
N ASN A 10 -12.55 20.82 9.48
CA ASN A 10 -12.68 22.25 9.15
C ASN A 10 -11.68 23.14 9.91
N GLU A 11 -11.19 22.71 11.07
CA GLU A 11 -10.12 23.40 11.82
C GLU A 11 -8.74 23.24 11.16
N CYS A 12 -8.54 22.24 10.29
CA CYS A 12 -7.31 22.05 9.53
C CYS A 12 -7.28 23.04 8.34
N SER A 13 -6.76 24.25 8.58
CA SER A 13 -6.62 25.30 7.57
C SER A 13 -5.45 25.09 6.59
N THR A 14 -4.53 24.17 6.92
CA THR A 14 -3.38 23.78 6.10
C THR A 14 -3.48 22.30 5.73
N GLN A 15 -2.86 21.91 4.61
CA GLN A 15 -2.79 20.52 4.20
C GLN A 15 -2.03 19.71 5.27
N VAL A 16 -2.70 18.71 5.83
CA VAL A 16 -2.16 17.76 6.82
C VAL A 16 -2.19 16.36 6.22
N SER A 17 -1.25 15.50 6.62
CA SER A 17 -1.32 14.10 6.24
C SER A 17 -2.48 13.40 6.97
N MET A 18 -2.93 12.25 6.45
CA MET A 18 -3.97 11.48 7.13
C MET A 18 -3.54 10.99 8.52
N GLU A 19 -2.27 10.61 8.67
CA GLU A 19 -1.69 10.19 9.94
C GLU A 19 -1.71 11.32 10.95
N GLU A 20 -1.28 12.53 10.54
CA GLU A 20 -1.34 13.73 11.39
C GLU A 20 -2.77 14.01 11.83
N PHE A 21 -3.72 13.96 10.90
CA PHE A 21 -5.13 14.15 11.22
C PHE A 21 -5.66 13.06 12.17
N ALA A 22 -5.31 11.80 11.95
CA ALA A 22 -5.69 10.68 12.81
C ALA A 22 -5.10 10.82 14.22
N ILE A 23 -3.86 11.28 14.35
CA ILE A 23 -3.21 11.60 15.63
C ILE A 23 -3.95 12.73 16.34
N LEU A 24 -4.25 13.82 15.65
CA LEU A 24 -4.97 14.96 16.22
C LEU A 24 -6.35 14.55 16.74
N LEU A 25 -7.07 13.72 15.98
CA LEU A 25 -8.38 13.22 16.37
C LEU A 25 -8.31 12.26 17.56
N ALA A 26 -7.36 11.30 17.52
CA ALA A 26 -7.16 10.34 18.61
C ALA A 26 -6.82 11.08 19.92
N ARG A 27 -5.94 12.07 19.85
CA ARG A 27 -5.56 12.91 20.99
C ARG A 27 -6.73 13.70 21.55
N HIS A 28 -7.58 14.27 20.70
CA HIS A 28 -8.76 14.99 21.14
C HIS A 28 -9.66 14.11 22.01
N PHE A 29 -9.91 12.86 21.59
CA PHE A 29 -10.75 11.97 22.37
C PHE A 29 -10.11 11.54 23.70
N THR A 30 -8.81 11.24 23.72
CA THR A 30 -8.13 10.80 24.94
C THR A 30 -7.86 11.93 25.94
N SER A 31 -7.79 13.18 25.48
CA SER A 31 -7.56 14.34 26.36
C SER A 31 -8.84 15.00 26.89
N VAL A 32 -9.91 15.03 26.09
CA VAL A 32 -11.16 15.73 26.43
C VAL A 32 -12.04 14.90 27.35
N TYR A 33 -12.10 13.59 27.15
CA TYR A 33 -13.02 12.72 27.85
C TYR A 33 -12.29 11.87 28.89
N LEU A 34 -12.54 12.14 30.17
CA LEU A 34 -11.82 11.51 31.28
C LEU A 34 -11.97 9.98 31.29
N GLN A 35 -13.11 9.46 30.86
CA GLN A 35 -13.43 8.04 30.79
C GLN A 35 -12.79 7.30 29.61
N VAL A 36 -12.26 8.02 28.60
CA VAL A 36 -11.66 7.39 27.42
C VAL A 36 -10.23 6.99 27.73
N THR A 37 -9.96 5.68 27.73
CA THR A 37 -8.62 5.12 27.99
C THR A 37 -7.79 4.96 26.72
N ALA A 38 -8.45 4.78 25.58
CA ALA A 38 -7.82 4.61 24.27
C ALA A 38 -8.71 5.15 23.15
N ALA A 39 -8.10 5.66 22.09
CA ALA A 39 -8.76 6.01 20.84
C ALA A 39 -8.07 5.29 19.68
N ILE A 40 -8.85 4.60 18.85
CA ILE A 40 -8.39 3.92 17.64
C ILE A 40 -9.05 4.62 16.45
N ILE A 41 -8.24 5.26 15.62
CA ILE A 41 -8.69 5.99 14.44
C ILE A 41 -8.15 5.29 13.20
N LYS A 42 -9.05 4.89 12.31
CA LYS A 42 -8.73 4.30 11.00
C LYS A 42 -9.18 5.25 9.92
N ILE A 43 -8.28 5.59 9.00
CA ILE A 43 -8.59 6.46 7.85
C ILE A 43 -8.15 5.75 6.58
N VAL A 44 -9.01 5.82 5.56
CA VAL A 44 -8.76 5.32 4.22
C VAL A 44 -8.93 6.49 3.26
N GLU A 45 -7.86 6.86 2.57
CA GLU A 45 -7.90 7.88 1.53
C GLU A 45 -8.60 7.35 0.30
N LYS A 46 -9.44 8.20 -0.30
CA LYS A 46 -9.90 7.97 -1.67
C LYS A 46 -8.96 8.73 -2.62
N PRO A 47 -8.17 8.03 -3.46
CA PRO A 47 -7.20 8.66 -4.36
C PRO A 47 -7.93 9.37 -5.51
N TRP A 48 -8.32 10.63 -5.36
CA TRP A 48 -8.90 11.38 -6.48
C TRP A 48 -7.79 11.91 -7.39
N GLU A 49 -7.72 11.37 -8.61
CA GLU A 49 -6.76 11.79 -9.64
C GLU A 49 -7.41 12.81 -10.57
N ARG A 50 -6.72 13.93 -10.81
CA ARG A 50 -7.19 14.93 -11.79
C ARG A 50 -7.19 14.32 -13.19
N ILE A 51 -8.31 14.46 -13.89
CA ILE A 51 -8.46 13.99 -15.27
C ILE A 51 -7.76 14.99 -16.20
N SER A 52 -7.08 14.48 -17.23
CA SER A 52 -6.59 15.30 -18.35
C SER A 52 -7.35 14.95 -19.63
N ILE A 53 -7.81 15.97 -20.35
CA ILE A 53 -8.49 15.86 -21.66
C ILE A 53 -7.59 16.58 -22.68
N ASP A 54 -7.23 15.89 -23.76
CA ASP A 54 -6.31 16.40 -24.79
C ASP A 54 -4.98 16.96 -24.23
N GLY A 55 -4.46 16.30 -23.18
CA GLY A 55 -3.23 16.70 -22.50
C GLY A 55 -3.39 17.86 -21.51
N GLN A 56 -4.57 18.48 -21.40
CA GLN A 56 -4.84 19.55 -20.45
C GLN A 56 -5.55 19.04 -19.19
N PRO A 57 -5.05 19.37 -17.98
CA PRO A 57 -5.71 18.99 -16.73
C PRO A 57 -7.06 19.73 -16.61
N HIS A 58 -8.13 18.98 -16.37
CA HIS A 58 -9.46 19.55 -16.19
C HIS A 58 -9.57 20.27 -14.85
N ASP A 59 -10.20 21.45 -14.80
CA ASP A 59 -10.25 22.29 -13.59
C ASP A 59 -10.98 21.65 -12.40
N HIS A 60 -11.99 20.83 -12.68
CA HIS A 60 -12.86 20.23 -11.66
C HIS A 60 -13.18 18.75 -11.94
N GLY A 61 -12.38 18.10 -12.78
CA GLY A 61 -12.63 16.73 -13.24
C GLY A 61 -11.69 15.75 -12.55
N TYR A 62 -12.27 14.75 -11.88
CA TYR A 62 -11.51 13.76 -11.13
C TYR A 62 -12.02 12.35 -11.40
N LYS A 63 -11.11 11.39 -11.45
CA LYS A 63 -11.41 9.95 -11.43
C LYS A 63 -10.86 9.33 -10.16
N LEU A 64 -11.44 8.21 -9.74
CA LEU A 64 -10.92 7.46 -8.61
C LEU A 64 -9.73 6.60 -9.06
N GLY A 65 -8.60 6.75 -8.39
CA GLY A 65 -7.42 5.90 -8.51
C GLY A 65 -7.64 4.50 -7.94
N SER A 66 -6.74 3.59 -8.26
CA SER A 66 -6.83 2.17 -7.86
C SER A 66 -6.39 1.92 -6.42
N GLU A 67 -5.26 2.51 -6.02
CA GLU A 67 -4.62 2.23 -4.75
C GLU A 67 -5.04 3.22 -3.66
N ARG A 68 -5.18 2.72 -2.43
CA ARG A 68 -5.60 3.50 -1.28
C ARG A 68 -4.44 3.68 -0.33
N HIS A 69 -4.27 4.90 0.14
CA HIS A 69 -3.47 5.15 1.34
C HIS A 69 -4.36 4.83 2.55
N ILE A 70 -3.84 4.04 3.49
CA ILE A 70 -4.52 3.73 4.75
C ILE A 70 -3.66 4.14 5.94
N THR A 71 -4.32 4.51 7.04
CA THR A 71 -3.66 4.68 8.33
C THR A 71 -4.51 4.17 9.47
N GLU A 72 -3.85 3.60 10.48
CA GLU A 72 -4.41 3.28 11.78
C GLU A 72 -3.56 3.95 12.86
N VAL A 73 -4.21 4.76 13.70
CA VAL A 73 -3.59 5.39 14.86
C VAL A 73 -4.26 4.90 16.13
N ILE A 74 -3.46 4.38 17.05
CA ILE A 74 -3.89 4.00 18.39
C ILE A 74 -3.21 4.95 19.38
N SER A 75 -4.01 5.76 20.07
CA SER A 75 -3.55 6.63 21.15
C SER A 75 -4.12 6.15 22.47
N MET A 76 -3.25 5.94 23.45
CA MET A 76 -3.61 5.57 24.81
C MET A 76 -3.52 6.79 25.72
N LYS A 77 -4.35 6.85 26.76
CA LYS A 77 -4.37 7.95 27.72
C LYS A 77 -3.05 8.11 28.50
N ASN A 78 -2.28 7.03 28.65
CA ASN A 78 -0.95 7.04 29.26
C ASN A 78 0.14 7.64 28.35
N GLY A 79 -0.21 8.16 27.18
CA GLY A 79 0.71 8.78 26.22
C GLY A 79 1.30 7.82 25.18
N ALA A 80 1.06 6.51 25.29
CA ALA A 80 1.51 5.56 24.28
C ALA A 80 0.81 5.82 22.94
N LEU A 81 1.60 5.88 21.86
CA LEU A 81 1.13 6.11 20.51
C LEU A 81 1.63 5.02 19.57
N ARG A 82 0.72 4.50 18.75
CA ARG A 82 1.05 3.63 17.62
C ARG A 82 0.49 4.24 16.35
N VAL A 83 1.35 4.43 15.37
CA VAL A 83 0.98 4.92 14.04
C VAL A 83 1.36 3.85 13.02
N THR A 84 0.38 3.39 12.27
CA THR A 84 0.54 2.47 11.16
C THR A 84 0.07 3.18 9.90
N SER A 85 0.88 3.15 8.85
CA SER A 85 0.48 3.57 7.51
C SER A 85 0.54 2.40 6.56
N GLY A 86 -0.11 2.51 5.42
CA GLY A 86 -0.11 1.44 4.44
C GLY A 86 -0.60 1.86 3.06
N VAL A 87 -0.35 0.97 2.11
CA VAL A 87 -0.94 1.00 0.78
C VAL A 87 -1.79 -0.26 0.61
N GLU A 88 -2.99 -0.09 0.10
CA GLU A 88 -3.88 -1.19 -0.30
C GLU A 88 -4.24 -1.02 -1.77
N GLY A 89 -4.50 -2.11 -2.48
CA GLY A 89 -5.00 -2.01 -3.85
C GLY A 89 -3.94 -1.64 -4.90
N LEU A 90 -2.65 -1.79 -4.61
CA LEU A 90 -1.59 -1.51 -5.58
C LEU A 90 -1.55 -2.63 -6.63
N ALA A 91 -2.31 -2.44 -7.71
CA ALA A 91 -2.40 -3.38 -8.82
C ALA A 91 -1.17 -3.30 -9.73
N LEU A 92 -0.42 -4.39 -9.83
CA LEU A 92 0.80 -4.50 -10.63
C LEU A 92 0.71 -5.68 -11.61
N LEU A 93 1.23 -5.47 -12.81
CA LEU A 93 1.28 -6.49 -13.86
C LEU A 93 2.63 -6.45 -14.59
N LYS A 94 3.28 -7.60 -14.71
CA LYS A 94 4.39 -7.80 -15.66
C LYS A 94 4.14 -9.00 -16.56
N THR A 95 4.45 -8.83 -17.85
CA THR A 95 4.10 -9.78 -18.91
C THR A 95 5.18 -10.83 -19.16
N ARG A 96 6.44 -10.53 -18.82
CA ARG A 96 7.62 -11.39 -19.00
C ARG A 96 8.47 -11.40 -17.74
N GLN A 97 9.25 -12.46 -17.55
CA GLN A 97 10.19 -12.70 -16.43
C GLN A 97 9.65 -13.18 -15.07
N PRO A 98 8.35 -13.46 -14.90
CA PRO A 98 7.94 -14.42 -13.88
C PRO A 98 8.16 -15.87 -14.35
N GLY A 99 8.84 -16.66 -13.53
CA GLY A 99 8.85 -18.11 -13.63
C GLY A 99 7.91 -18.76 -12.61
N PHE A 100 7.70 -20.06 -12.75
CA PHE A 100 7.18 -20.96 -11.73
C PHE A 100 7.62 -22.39 -12.07
N GLU A 101 8.74 -22.81 -11.47
CA GLU A 101 9.41 -24.10 -11.71
C GLU A 101 9.92 -24.68 -10.38
N CYS A 102 10.30 -25.97 -10.39
CA CYS A 102 10.86 -26.70 -9.26
C CYS A 102 9.93 -26.84 -8.03
N PHE A 103 8.61 -26.84 -8.22
CA PHE A 103 7.65 -27.12 -7.15
C PHE A 103 7.47 -28.63 -6.93
N MET A 104 7.11 -29.02 -5.70
CA MET A 104 6.83 -30.42 -5.39
C MET A 104 5.69 -30.95 -6.24
N ARG A 105 5.88 -32.14 -6.83
CA ARG A 105 4.86 -32.83 -7.61
C ARG A 105 4.27 -33.97 -6.81
N ASP A 106 2.96 -34.07 -6.84
CA ASP A 106 2.18 -35.17 -6.28
C ASP A 106 1.08 -35.61 -7.27
N GLN A 107 0.23 -36.53 -6.83
CA GLN A 107 -0.91 -37.02 -7.61
C GLN A 107 -1.93 -35.94 -8.01
N ASN A 108 -1.88 -34.75 -7.41
CA ASN A 108 -2.76 -33.62 -7.70
C ASN A 108 -2.07 -32.54 -8.54
N THR A 109 -0.86 -32.79 -9.05
CA THR A 109 -0.05 -31.78 -9.74
C THR A 109 -0.18 -31.88 -11.25
N ILE A 110 -1.06 -31.06 -11.83
CA ILE A 110 -1.29 -30.98 -13.29
C ILE A 110 -0.61 -29.76 -13.93
N LEU A 111 -0.22 -28.78 -13.11
CA LEU A 111 0.37 -27.53 -13.59
C LEU A 111 1.74 -27.81 -14.24
N PRO A 112 1.97 -27.39 -15.50
CA PRO A 112 3.30 -27.46 -16.09
C PRO A 112 4.20 -26.39 -15.46
N GLU A 113 5.49 -26.70 -15.38
CA GLU A 113 6.49 -25.72 -15.02
C GLU A 113 6.67 -24.73 -16.17
N THR A 114 6.98 -23.48 -15.83
CA THR A 114 7.27 -22.46 -16.84
C THR A 114 8.37 -21.52 -16.39
N ARG A 115 9.23 -21.14 -17.33
CA ARG A 115 10.26 -20.11 -17.14
C ARG A 115 9.75 -18.70 -17.44
N GLU A 116 8.58 -18.61 -18.06
CA GLU A 116 7.96 -17.34 -18.42
C GLU A 116 6.43 -17.42 -18.32
N ARG A 117 5.84 -16.51 -17.55
CA ARG A 117 4.38 -16.33 -17.43
C ARG A 117 4.05 -14.88 -17.13
N MET A 118 2.79 -14.51 -17.33
CA MET A 118 2.27 -13.25 -16.80
C MET A 118 2.11 -13.34 -15.27
N LEU A 119 2.41 -12.22 -14.60
CA LEU A 119 2.14 -12.03 -13.18
C LEU A 119 1.30 -10.76 -13.03
N ALA A 120 0.05 -10.94 -12.63
CA ALA A 120 -0.86 -9.86 -12.26
C ALA A 120 -1.27 -10.04 -10.80
N THR A 121 -1.16 -8.98 -10.01
CA THR A 121 -1.37 -9.05 -8.57
C THR A 121 -1.77 -7.71 -7.99
N GLU A 122 -2.32 -7.75 -6.79
CA GLU A 122 -2.62 -6.59 -5.96
C GLU A 122 -1.79 -6.70 -4.69
N VAL A 123 -0.99 -5.66 -4.42
CA VAL A 123 -0.08 -5.62 -3.27
C VAL A 123 -0.69 -4.75 -2.19
N SER A 124 -0.75 -5.30 -0.97
CA SER A 124 -1.07 -4.55 0.24
C SER A 124 0.09 -4.62 1.22
N ALA A 125 0.46 -3.45 1.72
CA ALA A 125 1.58 -3.30 2.64
C ALA A 125 1.20 -2.32 3.75
N SER A 126 1.49 -2.68 5.00
CA SER A 126 1.36 -1.79 6.14
C SER A 126 2.64 -1.79 6.95
N TRP A 127 3.05 -0.61 7.39
CA TRP A 127 4.23 -0.43 8.21
C TRP A 127 3.88 0.40 9.43
N ARG A 128 4.41 -0.05 10.57
CA ARG A 128 4.27 0.63 11.85
C ARG A 128 5.51 1.46 12.10
N TYR A 129 5.33 2.76 12.28
CA TYR A 129 6.41 3.64 12.68
C TYR A 129 6.84 3.34 14.12
N GLN A 130 8.15 3.37 14.36
CA GLN A 130 8.71 3.25 15.68
C GLN A 130 8.86 4.64 16.31
N PHE A 131 7.81 5.09 16.99
CA PHE A 131 7.85 6.26 17.86
C PHE A 131 7.80 5.79 19.32
N GLU A 132 8.68 6.32 20.17
CA GLU A 132 8.59 6.09 21.63
C GLU A 132 7.52 6.98 22.26
N SER A 133 7.33 8.19 21.72
CA SER A 133 6.36 9.17 22.21
C SER A 133 5.96 10.17 21.12
N LEU A 134 4.88 10.93 21.34
CA LEU A 134 4.46 12.03 20.45
C LEU A 134 5.54 13.11 20.29
N SER A 135 6.34 13.37 21.33
CA SER A 135 7.47 14.30 21.28
C SER A 135 8.61 13.84 20.38
N SER A 136 8.64 12.55 20.01
CA SER A 136 9.63 11.99 19.11
C SER A 136 9.26 12.17 17.62
N ILE A 137 8.04 12.64 17.31
CA ILE A 137 7.64 12.92 15.94
C ILE A 137 8.28 14.25 15.53
N ASN A 138 9.14 14.20 14.53
CA ASN A 138 9.73 15.41 13.96
C ASN A 138 8.60 16.26 13.35
N ASN A 139 8.47 17.53 13.75
CA ASN A 139 7.41 18.43 13.27
C ASN A 139 7.63 18.89 11.81
N GLN A 140 8.22 18.05 10.96
CA GLN A 140 8.34 18.32 9.54
C GLN A 140 6.97 18.08 8.88
N PRO A 141 6.39 19.10 8.23
CA PRO A 141 5.10 18.93 7.56
C PRO A 141 5.22 17.87 6.47
N LEU A 142 4.17 17.07 6.29
CA LEU A 142 4.03 16.06 5.22
C LEU A 142 5.02 14.88 5.27
N LEU A 143 5.73 14.69 6.39
CA LEU A 143 6.67 13.58 6.57
C LEU A 143 6.03 12.22 6.20
N PHE A 144 4.80 11.97 6.64
CA PHE A 144 4.13 10.70 6.37
C PHE A 144 3.75 10.52 4.91
N THR A 145 3.29 11.59 4.25
CA THR A 145 2.96 11.57 2.82
C THR A 145 4.19 11.26 1.97
N GLU A 146 5.33 11.88 2.26
CA GLU A 146 6.59 11.60 1.57
C GLU A 146 7.02 10.15 1.78
N LYS A 147 6.97 9.65 3.02
CA LYS A 147 7.30 8.25 3.32
C LYS A 147 6.38 7.28 2.59
N HIS A 148 5.07 7.55 2.54
CA HIS A 148 4.14 6.73 1.78
C HIS A 148 4.50 6.66 0.29
N LEU A 149 4.78 7.81 -0.32
CA LEU A 149 5.16 7.89 -1.73
C LEU A 149 6.49 7.16 -2.01
N ASP A 150 7.47 7.30 -1.13
CA ASP A 150 8.74 6.62 -1.31
C ASP A 150 8.63 5.10 -1.12
N VAL A 151 7.89 4.62 -0.11
CA VAL A 151 7.62 3.18 0.05
C VAL A 151 6.95 2.64 -1.21
N LYS A 152 5.93 3.33 -1.73
CA LYS A 152 5.28 2.95 -3.00
C LYS A 152 6.27 2.88 -4.16
N ARG A 153 7.19 3.85 -4.25
CA ARG A 153 8.27 3.85 -5.25
C ARG A 153 9.19 2.64 -5.11
N VAL A 154 9.62 2.31 -3.89
CA VAL A 154 10.45 1.13 -3.61
C VAL A 154 9.74 -0.16 -4.00
N LEU A 155 8.45 -0.29 -3.69
CA LEU A 155 7.64 -1.45 -4.07
C LEU A 155 7.58 -1.62 -5.60
N ILE A 156 7.25 -0.56 -6.33
CA ILE A 156 7.16 -0.56 -7.80
C ILE A 156 8.52 -0.88 -8.43
N ASN A 157 9.57 -0.19 -7.99
CA ASN A 157 10.92 -0.39 -8.52
C ASN A 157 11.42 -1.83 -8.28
N THR A 158 11.12 -2.41 -7.12
CA THR A 158 11.51 -3.79 -6.81
C THR A 158 10.72 -4.81 -7.61
N PHE A 159 9.43 -4.55 -7.89
CA PHE A 159 8.58 -5.44 -8.68
C PHE A 159 9.01 -5.51 -10.15
N PHE A 160 9.35 -4.36 -10.74
CA PHE A 160 9.70 -4.23 -12.16
C PHE A 160 11.20 -4.36 -12.45
N GLY A 161 12.08 -3.91 -11.56
CA GLY A 161 13.51 -3.81 -11.84
C GLY A 161 13.84 -2.70 -12.85
N PRO A 162 15.04 -2.73 -13.47
CA PRO A 162 15.44 -1.76 -14.48
C PRO A 162 14.46 -1.74 -15.68
N PRO A 163 14.05 -0.56 -16.21
CA PRO A 163 12.99 -0.48 -17.22
C PRO A 163 13.23 -1.27 -18.51
N LYS A 164 14.49 -1.50 -18.89
CA LYS A 164 14.85 -2.24 -20.11
C LYS A 164 15.03 -3.74 -19.88
N GLU A 165 15.59 -4.10 -18.72
CA GLU A 165 16.02 -5.47 -18.44
C GLU A 165 14.98 -6.23 -17.63
N GLY A 166 14.18 -5.56 -16.81
CA GLY A 166 13.27 -6.19 -15.87
C GLY A 166 13.99 -6.86 -14.70
N VAL A 167 13.23 -7.61 -13.90
CA VAL A 167 13.77 -8.52 -12.88
C VAL A 167 13.04 -9.85 -12.91
N TYR A 168 13.83 -10.93 -12.96
CA TYR A 168 13.30 -12.29 -12.87
C TYR A 168 12.73 -12.55 -11.48
N SER A 169 11.52 -13.10 -11.42
CA SER A 169 10.89 -13.54 -10.17
C SER A 169 10.58 -15.04 -10.24
N PRO A 170 11.27 -15.90 -9.47
CA PRO A 170 11.04 -17.34 -9.49
C PRO A 170 9.70 -17.73 -8.85
N SER A 171 9.20 -16.91 -7.93
CA SER A 171 7.92 -17.10 -7.27
C SER A 171 7.38 -15.76 -6.76
N VAL A 172 6.08 -15.75 -6.47
CA VAL A 172 5.39 -14.58 -5.89
C VAL A 172 5.96 -14.29 -4.50
N GLN A 173 6.25 -15.34 -3.74
CA GLN A 173 6.84 -15.29 -2.41
C GLN A 173 8.22 -14.64 -2.44
N ALA A 174 9.06 -14.98 -3.42
CA ALA A 174 10.38 -14.37 -3.60
C ALA A 174 10.25 -12.87 -3.88
N THR A 175 9.33 -12.47 -4.78
CA THR A 175 9.06 -11.05 -5.05
C THR A 175 8.61 -10.30 -3.80
N LEU A 176 7.67 -10.86 -3.04
CA LEU A 176 7.19 -10.26 -1.79
C LEU A 176 8.33 -10.08 -0.78
N TYR A 177 9.19 -11.08 -0.62
CA TYR A 177 10.36 -11.01 0.25
C TYR A 177 11.35 -9.93 -0.19
N HIS A 178 11.65 -9.83 -1.50
CA HIS A 178 12.55 -8.81 -2.02
C HIS A 178 11.99 -7.39 -1.82
N MET A 179 10.69 -7.20 -2.04
CA MET A 179 10.02 -5.92 -1.80
C MET A 179 10.08 -5.54 -0.32
N ALA A 180 9.74 -6.47 0.58
CA ALA A 180 9.82 -6.23 2.02
C ALA A 180 11.25 -5.90 2.48
N LYS A 181 12.24 -6.65 1.97
CA LYS A 181 13.66 -6.41 2.25
C LYS A 181 14.12 -5.02 1.78
N ALA A 182 13.71 -4.60 0.59
CA ALA A 182 14.07 -3.30 0.03
C ALA A 182 13.48 -2.13 0.84
N VAL A 183 12.22 -2.26 1.28
CA VAL A 183 11.57 -1.27 2.15
C VAL A 183 12.28 -1.19 3.50
N LEU A 184 12.54 -2.32 4.16
CA LEU A 184 13.24 -2.35 5.45
C LEU A 184 14.68 -1.80 5.37
N ALA A 185 15.40 -2.07 4.28
CA ALA A 185 16.74 -1.52 4.06
C ALA A 185 16.73 0.01 3.88
N SER A 186 15.66 0.55 3.31
CA SER A 186 15.50 2.00 3.09
C SER A 186 14.97 2.72 4.34
N TYR A 187 14.27 2.01 5.24
CA TYR A 187 13.59 2.57 6.40
C TYR A 187 13.79 1.70 7.65
N ILE A 188 14.90 1.96 8.36
CA ILE A 188 15.36 1.17 9.53
C ILE A 188 14.39 1.21 10.73
N GLN A 189 13.44 2.15 10.77
CA GLN A 189 12.57 2.41 11.94
C GLN A 189 11.12 1.93 11.77
N CYS A 190 10.86 0.93 10.93
CA CYS A 190 9.51 0.44 10.68
C CYS A 190 9.38 -1.07 10.86
N VAL A 191 8.31 -1.51 11.52
CA VAL A 191 7.88 -2.92 11.46
C VAL A 191 6.95 -3.06 10.27
N LEU A 192 7.34 -3.90 9.30
CA LEU A 192 6.66 -4.04 8.02
C LEU A 192 5.85 -5.35 7.97
N LEU A 193 4.58 -5.25 7.61
CA LEU A 193 3.70 -6.35 7.25
C LEU A 193 3.33 -6.19 5.77
N MET A 194 3.52 -7.23 4.98
CA MET A 194 3.20 -7.20 3.55
C MET A 194 2.57 -8.51 3.12
N TYR A 195 1.60 -8.43 2.22
CA TYR A 195 0.94 -9.57 1.61
C TYR A 195 0.46 -9.20 0.20
N MET A 196 0.20 -10.23 -0.60
CA MET A 196 -0.33 -10.09 -1.96
C MET A 196 -1.74 -10.66 -1.94
N ASP A 197 -2.73 -9.79 -2.10
CA ASP A 197 -4.14 -10.09 -1.85
C ASP A 197 -4.73 -11.07 -2.85
N SER A 198 -4.24 -10.99 -4.09
CA SER A 198 -4.68 -11.87 -5.16
C SER A 198 -3.54 -12.13 -6.14
N LEU A 199 -3.41 -13.40 -6.53
CA LEU A 199 -2.69 -13.79 -7.73
C LEU A 199 -3.72 -14.00 -8.83
N LYS A 200 -3.87 -13.02 -9.73
CA LYS A 200 -4.77 -13.19 -10.88
C LYS A 200 -4.04 -14.02 -11.93
N MET A 201 -4.41 -15.29 -12.03
CA MET A 201 -3.89 -16.21 -13.03
C MET A 201 -4.45 -15.83 -14.40
N MET A 202 -3.60 -15.33 -15.29
CA MET A 202 -3.94 -15.11 -16.69
C MET A 202 -3.46 -16.31 -17.50
N CYS A 203 -4.39 -17.13 -17.99
CA CYS A 203 -4.10 -18.27 -18.85
C CYS A 203 -4.27 -17.87 -20.32
N ALA A 204 -3.38 -18.36 -21.18
CA ALA A 204 -3.55 -18.21 -22.61
C ALA A 204 -4.84 -18.90 -23.07
N CYS A 205 -5.71 -18.17 -23.78
CA CYS A 205 -6.90 -18.76 -24.39
C CYS A 205 -6.46 -19.63 -25.58
N ASN A 206 -6.45 -20.95 -25.41
CA ASN A 206 -6.15 -21.87 -26.50
C ASN A 206 -7.37 -21.97 -27.44
N ARG A 207 -7.47 -21.06 -28.41
CA ARG A 207 -8.42 -21.21 -29.52
C ARG A 207 -7.89 -22.28 -30.45
N ARG A 208 -8.26 -23.54 -30.20
CA ARG A 208 -8.12 -24.60 -31.19
C ARG A 208 -9.04 -24.26 -32.37
N THR A 209 -8.50 -23.68 -33.43
CA THR A 209 -9.16 -23.68 -34.74
C THR A 209 -9.22 -25.12 -35.22
N THR A 210 -10.34 -25.79 -35.00
CA THR A 210 -10.72 -26.97 -35.78
C THR A 210 -10.86 -26.52 -37.24
N ARG A 211 -9.82 -26.74 -38.05
CA ARG A 211 -10.02 -26.85 -39.50
C ARG A 211 -10.86 -28.11 -39.69
N LEU A 212 -12.14 -27.93 -39.96
CA LEU A 212 -12.97 -28.95 -40.61
C LEU A 212 -12.38 -29.13 -42.02
N ASN A 213 -11.76 -30.28 -42.25
CA ASN A 213 -11.51 -30.78 -43.60
C ASN A 213 -12.79 -31.42 -44.14
#